data_AF-A0A485BIA0-F1
#
_entry.id   AF-A0A485BIA0-F1
#
_cell.length_a   1.000
_cell.length_b   1.000
_cell.length_c   1.000
_cell.angle_alpha   90.00
_cell.angle_beta   90.00
_cell.angle_gamma   90.00
#
_symmetry.space_group_name_H-M   'P 1'
#
loop_
_entity.id
_entity.type
_entity.pdbx_description
1 polymer ?
#
loop_
_entity_poly.entity_id
_entity_poly.type
_entity_poly.pdbx_seq_one_letter_code
_entity_poly.pdbx_strand_id
1 'polypeptide(L)' 'MVRFSDYVDDLAALWQQEVAPGHWRKRFILAHSMGGAIATLFLQRHQQHCDAIALCAPMFGIVMPFPGLDGASYSRLG' A
#
# COMPACT_ATOMS: atom_id res chain seq x y z
N MET A 1 -5.40 17.81 1.27
CA MET A 1 -4.74 17.07 2.38
C MET A 1 -4.39 15.70 1.84
N VAL A 2 -3.12 15.30 1.90
CA VAL A 2 -2.67 13.98 1.42
C VAL A 2 -3.15 12.91 2.40
N ARG A 3 -3.74 11.83 1.90
CA ARG A 3 -4.21 10.68 2.66
C ARG A 3 -3.35 9.47 2.34
N PHE A 4 -3.21 8.55 3.29
CA PHE A 4 -2.48 7.31 3.03
C PHE A 4 -3.09 6.48 1.88
N SER A 5 -4.41 6.56 1.67
CA SER A 5 -5.10 5.93 0.54
C SER A 5 -4.57 6.38 -0.81
N ASP A 6 -4.11 7.63 -0.91
CA ASP A 6 -3.66 8.23 -2.17
C ASP A 6 -2.45 7.45 -2.71
N TYR A 7 -1.54 6.97 -1.84
CA TYR A 7 -0.42 6.11 -2.26
C TYR A 7 -0.85 4.75 -2.83
N VAL A 8 -1.96 4.20 -2.35
CA VAL A 8 -2.51 2.93 -2.85
C VAL A 8 -3.13 3.15 -4.23
N ASP A 9 -3.85 4.26 -4.38
CA ASP A 9 -4.53 4.63 -5.63
C ASP A 9 -3.51 5.02 -6.71
N ASP A 10 -2.44 5.73 -6.35
CA ASP A 10 -1.34 6.08 -7.25
C ASP A 10 -0.58 4.84 -7.72
N LEU A 11 -0.33 3.86 -6.83
CA LEU A 11 0.27 2.59 -7.22
C LEU A 11 -0.64 1.82 -8.19
N ALA A 12 -1.96 1.87 -8.00
CA ALA A 12 -2.91 1.27 -8.92
C ALA A 12 -2.87 1.95 -10.29
N ALA A 13 -2.80 3.29 -10.33
CA ALA A 13 -2.67 4.05 -11.57
C ALA A 13 -1.37 3.67 -12.32
N LEU A 14 -0.23 3.65 -11.63
CA LEU A 14 1.05 3.23 -12.19
C LEU A 14 0.99 1.81 -12.75
N TRP A 15 0.38 0.89 -12.01
CA TRP A 15 0.24 -0.50 -12.46
C TRP A 15 -0.57 -0.59 -13.76
N GLN A 16 -1.68 0.14 -13.88
CA GLN A 16 -2.50 0.12 -15.09
C GLN A 16 -1.83 0.80 -16.28
N GLN A 17 -1.04 1.84 -16.04
CA GLN A 17 -0.37 2.59 -17.11
C GLN A 17 0.85 1.82 -17.66
N GLU A 18 1.67 1.26 -16.77
CA GLU A 18 3.01 0.79 -17.16
C GLU A 18 3.16 -0.73 -17.09
N VAL A 19 2.47 -1.38 -16.15
CA VAL A 19 2.69 -2.80 -15.85
C VAL A 19 1.67 -3.69 -16.56
N ALA A 20 0.38 -3.35 -16.49
CA ALA A 20 -0.70 -4.15 -17.05
C ALA A 20 -0.65 -4.27 -18.59
N PRO A 21 -0.32 -3.22 -19.37
CA PRO A 21 -0.27 -3.31 -20.83
C PRO A 21 0.99 -4.02 -21.36
N GLY A 22 2.03 -4.16 -20.53
CA GLY A 22 3.28 -4.76 -20.96
C GLY A 22 3.17 -6.27 -21.20
N HIS A 23 3.97 -6.78 -22.14
CA HIS A 23 4.01 -8.21 -22.50
C HIS A 23 4.86 -9.02 -21.50
N TRP A 24 4.52 -8.95 -20.22
CA TRP A 24 5.25 -9.63 -19.15
C TRP A 24 4.73 -11.05 -18.95
N ARG A 25 5.63 -12.04 -18.96
CA ARG A 25 5.28 -13.43 -18.61
C ARG A 25 4.91 -13.56 -17.13
N LYS A 26 5.54 -12.77 -16.27
CA LYS A 26 5.34 -12.73 -14.82
C LYS A 26 5.50 -11.32 -14.29
N ARG A 27 4.75 -10.96 -13.26
CA ARG A 27 4.77 -9.64 -12.61
C ARG A 27 5.00 -9.80 -11.13
N PHE A 28 5.94 -9.04 -10.60
CA PHE A 28 6.37 -9.15 -9.21
C PHE A 28 6.38 -7.78 -8.54
N ILE A 29 6.15 -7.75 -7.23
CA ILE A 29 6.32 -6.56 -6.41
C ILE A 29 7.43 -6.80 -5.39
N LEU A 30 8.32 -5.82 -5.23
CA LEU A 30 9.26 -5.74 -4.11
C LEU A 30 8.91 -4.50 -3.31
N ALA A 31 8.65 -4.65 -2.02
CA ALA A 31 8.22 -3.55 -1.18
C ALA A 31 8.93 -3.54 0.18
N HIS A 32 9.31 -2.35 0.63
CA HIS A 32 10.04 -2.13 1.89
C HIS A 32 9.26 -1.20 2.84
N SER A 33 9.26 -1.50 4.14
CA SER A 33 8.68 -0.64 5.18
C SER A 33 7.22 -0.27 4.89
N MET A 34 6.87 1.02 4.91
CA MET A 34 5.55 1.55 4.55
C MET A 34 5.08 1.08 3.17
N GLY A 35 6.00 0.93 2.21
CA GLY A 35 5.71 0.39 0.89
C GLY A 35 5.09 -1.01 0.95
N GLY A 36 5.44 -1.81 1.96
CA GLY A 36 4.84 -3.13 2.18
C GLY A 36 3.34 -3.06 2.49
N ALA A 37 2.92 -2.07 3.30
CA ALA A 37 1.50 -1.82 3.58
C ALA A 37 0.77 -1.35 2.32
N ILE A 38 1.37 -0.40 1.59
CA ILE A 38 0.80 0.14 0.34
C ILE A 38 0.61 -0.98 -0.68
N ALA A 39 1.66 -1.74 -0.97
CA ALA A 39 1.63 -2.83 -1.96
C ALA A 39 0.63 -3.94 -1.59
N THR A 40 0.55 -4.30 -0.32
CA THR A 40 -0.37 -5.35 0.13
C THR A 40 -1.82 -4.89 0.07
N LEU A 41 -2.10 -3.64 0.45
CA LEU A 41 -3.44 -3.05 0.31
C LEU A 41 -3.84 -2.88 -1.16
N PHE A 42 -2.90 -2.52 -2.03
CA PHE A 42 -3.10 -2.49 -3.48
C PHE A 42 -3.53 -3.87 -3.99
N LEU A 43 -2.79 -4.93 -3.67
CA LEU A 43 -3.14 -6.31 -4.07
C LEU A 43 -4.46 -6.79 -3.46
N GLN A 44 -4.79 -6.35 -2.24
CA GLN A 44 -6.06 -6.69 -1.59
C GLN A 44 -7.26 -6.03 -2.27
N ARG A 45 -7.12 -4.76 -2.70
CA ARG A 45 -8.18 -4.00 -3.37
C ARG A 45 -8.33 -4.37 -4.84
N HIS A 46 -7.21 -4.73 -5.48
CA HIS A 46 -7.16 -5.01 -6.90
C HIS A 46 -6.59 -6.42 -7.09
N GLN A 47 -7.46 -7.38 -7.42
CA GLN A 47 -7.09 -8.75 -7.81
C GLN A 47 -6.44 -8.77 -9.21
N GLN A 48 -5.37 -8.01 -9.39
CA GLN A 48 -4.58 -7.98 -10.61
C GLN A 48 -3.68 -9.21 -10.68
N HIS A 49 -3.28 -9.63 -11.89
CA HIS A 49 -2.31 -10.69 -12.12
C HIS A 49 -0.91 -10.26 -11.62
N CYS A 50 -0.66 -10.38 -10.32
CA CYS A 50 0.65 -10.31 -9.70
C CYS A 50 1.02 -11.73 -9.25
N ASP A 51 2.16 -12.23 -9.73
CA ASP A 51 2.53 -13.62 -9.53
C ASP A 51 3.20 -13.87 -8.17
N ALA A 52 3.94 -12.89 -7.66
CA ALA A 52 4.48 -12.94 -6.30
C ALA A 52 4.86 -11.54 -5.79
N ILE A 53 4.99 -11.44 -4.48
CA ILE A 53 5.48 -10.25 -3.79
C ILE A 53 6.56 -10.62 -2.79
N ALA A 54 7.63 -9.83 -2.73
CA ALA A 54 8.65 -9.89 -1.70
C ALA A 54 8.53 -8.66 -0.78
N LEU A 55 8.42 -8.91 0.52
CA LEU A 55 8.25 -7.88 1.55
C LEU A 55 9.50 -7.81 2.42
N CYS A 56 10.09 -6.62 2.53
CA CYS A 56 11.25 -6.36 3.38
C CYS A 56 10.85 -5.42 4.53
N ALA A 57 10.86 -5.93 5.76
CA ALA A 57 10.43 -5.19 6.96
C ALA A 57 9.07 -4.45 6.76
N PRO A 58 7.99 -5.12 6.32
CA PRO A 58 6.75 -4.45 5.97
C PRO A 58 6.05 -3.84 7.19
N MET A 59 5.41 -2.69 6.98
CA MET A 59 4.63 -1.98 7.99
C MET A 59 3.24 -2.61 8.18
N PHE A 60 3.15 -3.80 8.78
CA PHE A 60 1.88 -4.41 9.17
C PHE A 60 1.61 -4.17 10.67
N GLY A 61 0.83 -3.15 10.99
CA GLY A 61 0.39 -2.92 12.38
C GLY A 61 1.25 -1.95 13.21
N ILE A 62 2.05 -1.09 12.58
CA ILE A 62 2.57 0.08 13.30
C ILE A 62 1.43 1.10 13.40
N VAL A 63 0.95 1.35 14.62
CA VAL A 63 0.14 2.55 14.92
C VAL A 63 1.12 3.71 14.99
N MET A 64 1.31 4.42 13.89
CA MET A 64 2.11 5.66 13.90
C MET A 64 1.26 6.78 14.49
N PRO A 65 1.57 7.31 15.69
CA PRO A 65 1.07 8.61 16.08
C PRO A 65 1.69 9.63 15.10
N PHE A 66 0.92 10.02 14.09
CA PHE A 66 1.31 11.10 13.20
C PHE A 66 1.26 12.40 14.03
N PRO A 67 2.36 13.17 14.14
CA PRO A 67 2.33 14.43 14.87
C PRO A 67 1.37 15.38 14.14
N GLY A 68 0.20 15.63 14.75
CA GLY A 68 -0.89 16.39 14.15
C GLY A 68 -2.29 15.87 14.47
N LEU A 69 -2.42 14.68 15.05
CA LEU A 69 -3.65 14.24 15.70
C LEU A 69 -3.48 14.45 17.21
N ASP A 70 -4.17 15.45 17.74
CA ASP A 70 -4.29 15.66 19.18
C ASP A 70 -4.89 14.41 19.84
N GLY A 71 -4.25 13.95 20.93
CA GLY A 71 -4.58 12.70 21.63
C GLY A 71 -5.98 12.64 22.26
N ALA A 72 -6.86 13.60 21.99
CA ALA A 72 -8.23 13.67 22.50
C ALA A 72 -9.24 12.81 21.71
N SER A 73 -8.91 12.39 20.48
CA SER A 73 -9.83 11.62 19.65
C SER A 73 -9.81 10.10 19.89
N TYR A 74 -8.87 9.59 20.70
CA TYR A 74 -8.73 8.15 20.95
C TYR A 74 -9.59 7.62 22.13
N SER A 75 -10.09 8.49 23.01
CA SER A 75 -10.83 8.09 24.23
C SER A 75 -12.31 7.72 24.02
N ARG A 76 -12.77 7.55 22.77
CA ARG A 76 -14.20 7.32 22.46
C ARG A 76 -14.54 6.02 21.73
N LEU A 77 -13.60 5.09 21.57
CA LEU A 77 -13.86 3.79 20.93
C LEU A 77 -13.34 2.59 21.75
N GLY A 78 -13.42 2.69 23.08
CA GLY A 78 -13.39 1.54 23.98
C GLY A 78 -14.79 1.00 24.24
#